data_AF-A0AB72ZMU2-F1
#
_entry.id   AF-A0AB72ZMU2-F1
#
_cell.length_a   1.000
_cell.length_b   1.000
_cell.length_c   1.000
_cell.angle_alpha   90.00
_cell.angle_beta   90.00
_cell.angle_gamma   90.00
#
_symmetry.space_group_name_H-M   'P 1'
#
loop_
_entity.id
_entity.type
_entity.pdbx_description
1 polymer ?
#
loop_
_entity_poly.entity_id
_entity_poly.type
_entity_poly.pdbx_seq_one_letter_code
_entity_poly.pdbx_strand_id
1 'polypeptide(L)'
;MDHYCTVRYNDSYQNAIIDLKNGRIDGVFGDTAVVNEWLKTNPNLASVGEHVTDPQYFGTGLGIAVRPDNIALLTKLNKAIDAVKADGTYQAINDKWFPQ
;
A
#
# COMPACT_ATOMS: atom_id res chain seq x y z
N MET A 1 21.00 22.23 12.31
CA MET A 1 19.70 21.94 12.95
C MET A 1 19.38 20.52 12.57
N ASP A 2 19.27 19.63 13.54
CA ASP A 2 18.84 18.27 13.27
C ASP A 2 17.37 18.32 12.89
N HIS A 3 17.07 18.02 11.63
CA HIS A 3 15.70 17.90 11.16
C HIS A 3 15.14 16.59 11.73
N TYR A 4 14.34 16.68 12.79
CA TYR A 4 13.65 15.52 13.36
C TYR A 4 12.27 15.37 12.71
N CYS A 5 11.92 14.13 12.40
CA CYS A 5 10.57 13.74 12.00
C CYS A 5 9.95 12.95 13.16
N THR A 6 8.83 13.44 13.70
CA THR A 6 8.09 12.72 14.73
C THR A 6 7.04 11.84 14.06
N VAL A 7 7.15 10.53 14.22
CA VAL A 7 6.20 9.56 13.65
C VAL A 7 5.03 9.36 14.60
N ARG A 8 3.82 9.61 14.11
CA ARG A 8 2.57 9.28 14.80
C ARG A 8 1.92 8.07 14.14
N TYR A 9 1.57 7.08 14.95
CA TYR A 9 0.85 5.90 14.49
C TYR A 9 -0.66 6.11 14.60
N ASN A 10 -1.35 5.88 13.49
CA ASN A 10 -2.81 5.84 13.42
C ASN A 10 -3.23 4.42 12.99
N ASP A 11 -4.30 3.92 13.58
CA ASP A 11 -4.80 2.55 13.30
C ASP A 11 -5.41 2.40 11.89
N SER A 12 -5.61 3.51 11.18
CA SER A 12 -6.19 3.54 9.83
C SER A 12 -5.81 4.82 9.08
N TYR A 13 -5.85 4.77 7.74
CA TYR A 13 -5.70 5.95 6.91
C TYR A 13 -6.78 6.99 7.24
N GLN A 14 -8.03 6.57 7.50
CA GLN A 14 -9.13 7.48 7.87
C GLN A 14 -8.78 8.34 9.08
N ASN A 15 -8.18 7.75 10.11
CA ASN A 15 -7.75 8.48 11.31
C ASN A 15 -6.57 9.42 11.00
N ALA A 16 -5.60 8.97 10.20
CA ALA A 16 -4.48 9.82 9.78
C ALA A 16 -4.95 11.06 9.00
N ILE A 17 -5.97 10.92 8.15
CA ILE A 17 -6.54 12.01 7.36
C ILE A 17 -7.26 13.03 8.25
N ILE A 18 -8.01 12.56 9.24
CA ILE A 18 -8.67 13.44 10.21
C ILE A 18 -7.63 14.26 10.96
N ASP A 19 -6.53 13.62 11.37
CA ASP A 19 -5.43 14.32 12.04
C ASP A 19 -4.73 15.33 11.10
N LEU A 20 -4.49 14.97 9.83
CA LEU A 20 -3.92 15.87 8.83
C LEU A 20 -4.82 17.10 8.58
N LYS A 21 -6.12 16.88 8.36
CA LYS A 21 -7.09 17.98 8.14
C LYS A 21 -7.25 18.89 9.34
N ASN A 22 -7.07 18.37 10.55
CA ASN A 22 -7.11 19.14 11.79
C ASN A 22 -5.75 19.76 12.16
N GLY A 23 -4.72 19.63 11.32
CA GLY A 23 -3.40 20.20 11.55
C GLY A 23 -2.62 19.57 12.70
N ARG A 24 -2.93 18.31 13.07
CA ARG A 24 -2.22 17.57 14.12
C ARG A 24 -0.97 16.86 13.62
N ILE A 25 -0.88 16.65 12.30
CA ILE A 25 0.27 16.12 11.58
C ILE A 25 0.42 16.89 10.27
N ASP A 26 1.64 16.98 9.76
CA ASP A 26 1.96 17.73 8.54
C ASP A 26 1.87 16.87 7.27
N GLY A 27 1.84 15.54 7.41
CA GLY A 27 1.79 14.62 6.30
C GLY A 27 1.42 13.20 6.71
N VAL A 28 1.04 12.40 5.72
CA VAL A 28 0.77 10.96 5.87
C VAL A 28 1.71 10.21 4.92
N PHE A 29 2.39 9.21 5.44
CA PHE A 29 3.27 8.33 4.67
C PHE A 29 2.56 6.98 4.44
N GLY A 30 2.53 6.51 3.20
CA GLY A 30 1.77 5.31 2.82
C GLY A 30 2.02 4.84 1.40
N ASP A 31 1.45 3.68 1.06
CA ASP A 31 1.58 3.06 -0.26
C ASP A 31 0.97 3.92 -1.36
N THR A 32 1.71 4.11 -2.46
CA THR A 32 1.32 5.00 -3.56
C THR A 32 -0.07 4.70 -4.12
N ALA A 33 -0.42 3.43 -4.33
CA ALA A 33 -1.74 3.07 -4.86
C ALA A 33 -2.88 3.46 -3.91
N VAL A 34 -2.67 3.29 -2.61
CA VAL A 34 -3.67 3.61 -1.57
C VAL A 34 -3.82 5.13 -1.44
N VAL A 35 -2.70 5.86 -1.39
CA VAL A 35 -2.69 7.32 -1.31
C VAL A 35 -3.33 7.93 -2.56
N ASN A 36 -3.03 7.43 -3.76
CA ASN A 36 -3.62 7.92 -5.01
C ASN A 36 -5.14 7.73 -5.05
N GLU A 37 -5.65 6.57 -4.62
CA GLU A 37 -7.09 6.36 -4.52
C GLU A 37 -7.73 7.33 -3.54
N TRP A 38 -7.08 7.58 -2.41
CA TRP A 38 -7.55 8.53 -1.40
C TRP A 38 -7.58 9.98 -1.90
N LEU A 39 -6.57 10.41 -2.66
CA LEU A 39 -6.48 11.78 -3.20
C LEU A 39 -7.65 12.11 -4.13
N LYS A 40 -8.23 11.11 -4.83
CA LYS A 40 -9.42 11.29 -5.69
C LYS A 40 -10.60 11.93 -4.95
N THR A 41 -10.75 11.68 -3.65
CA THR A 41 -11.82 12.24 -2.81
C THR A 41 -11.37 13.40 -1.92
N ASN A 42 -10.12 13.85 -2.03
CA ASN A 42 -9.52 14.87 -1.16
C ASN A 42 -8.76 15.92 -2.00
N PRO A 43 -9.47 16.72 -2.81
CA PRO A 43 -8.87 17.57 -3.85
C PRO A 43 -7.99 18.71 -3.33
N ASN A 44 -8.04 19.01 -2.03
CA ASN A 44 -7.19 20.03 -1.40
C ASN A 44 -5.87 19.47 -0.88
N LEU A 45 -5.62 18.18 -1.09
CA LEU A 45 -4.41 17.48 -0.65
C LEU A 45 -3.68 16.96 -1.88
N ALA A 46 -2.38 16.76 -1.75
CA ALA A 46 -1.53 16.28 -2.82
C ALA A 46 -0.36 15.45 -2.25
N SER A 47 0.21 14.59 -3.08
CA SER A 47 1.50 13.97 -2.80
C SER A 47 2.61 15.04 -2.82
N VAL A 48 3.59 14.90 -1.95
CA VAL A 48 4.72 15.83 -1.82
C VAL A 48 6.04 15.07 -1.76
N GLY A 49 7.09 15.68 -2.34
CA GLY A 49 8.44 15.10 -2.34
C GLY A 49 8.60 13.92 -3.31
N GLU A 50 9.80 13.35 -3.28
CA GLU A 50 10.16 12.15 -4.04
C GLU A 50 9.64 10.88 -3.35
N HIS A 51 9.38 9.85 -4.14
CA HIS A 51 9.01 8.54 -3.61
C HIS A 51 10.17 7.95 -2.80
N VAL A 52 9.85 7.42 -1.61
CA VAL A 52 10.80 6.65 -0.80
C VAL A 52 10.88 5.24 -1.36
N THR A 53 12.03 4.87 -1.92
CA THR A 53 12.21 3.63 -2.69
C THR A 53 13.42 2.80 -2.27
N ASP A 54 13.95 3.04 -1.05
CA ASP A 54 15.11 2.28 -0.54
C ASP A 54 14.83 0.76 -0.61
N PRO A 55 15.62 0.00 -1.40
CA PRO A 55 15.39 -1.43 -1.62
C PRO A 55 15.58 -2.28 -0.35
N GLN A 56 16.19 -1.73 0.70
CA GLN A 56 16.23 -2.38 2.01
C GLN A 56 14.84 -2.52 2.64
N TYR A 57 13.91 -1.62 2.32
CA TYR A 57 12.58 -1.56 2.92
C TYR A 57 11.45 -1.82 1.92
N PHE A 58 11.67 -1.54 0.63
CA PHE A 58 10.65 -1.60 -0.42
C PHE A 58 11.04 -2.52 -1.58
N GLY A 59 10.05 -2.97 -2.36
CA GLY A 59 10.27 -3.68 -3.63
C GLY A 59 10.09 -5.21 -3.59
N THR A 60 9.79 -5.81 -2.43
CA THR A 60 9.55 -7.27 -2.33
C THR A 60 8.17 -7.70 -2.87
N GLY A 61 7.27 -6.75 -3.11
CA GLY A 61 5.90 -7.02 -3.56
C GLY A 61 4.97 -7.46 -2.43
N LEU A 62 3.78 -7.94 -2.80
CA LEU A 62 2.74 -8.39 -1.86
C LEU A 62 2.59 -9.92 -1.92
N GLY A 63 2.29 -10.54 -0.78
CA GLY A 63 2.14 -12.00 -0.66
C GLY A 63 1.01 -12.41 0.27
N ILE A 64 0.55 -13.66 0.11
CA ILE A 64 -0.42 -14.27 1.01
C ILE A 64 0.35 -15.03 2.10
N ALA A 65 0.25 -14.56 3.34
CA ALA A 65 0.89 -15.22 4.48
C ALA A 65 0.10 -16.46 4.92
N VAL A 66 0.81 -17.54 5.24
CA VAL A 66 0.26 -18.76 5.84
C VAL A 66 1.06 -19.13 7.09
N ARG A 67 0.52 -20.01 7.94
CA ARG A 67 1.30 -20.58 9.05
C ARG A 67 2.54 -21.30 8.51
N PRO A 68 3.72 -21.18 9.15
CA PRO A 68 4.97 -21.73 8.63
C PRO A 68 4.95 -23.24 8.36
N ASP A 69 4.18 -24.00 9.14
CA ASP A 69 4.05 -25.46 9.02
C ASP A 69 2.99 -25.90 7.99
N ASN A 70 2.17 -24.98 7.47
CA ASN A 70 1.09 -25.31 6.54
C ASN A 70 1.54 -25.27 5.07
N ILE A 71 2.50 -26.14 4.75
CA ILE A 71 3.07 -26.27 3.40
C ILE A 71 1.99 -26.64 2.37
N ALA A 72 1.01 -27.46 2.76
CA ALA A 72 -0.06 -27.88 1.86
C ALA A 72 -0.91 -26.69 1.38
N LEU A 73 -1.21 -25.72 2.25
CA LEU A 73 -1.93 -24.51 1.86
C LEU A 73 -1.06 -23.58 1.02
N LEU A 74 0.21 -23.41 1.39
CA LEU A 74 1.17 -22.61 0.62
C LEU A 74 1.24 -23.07 -0.84
N THR A 75 1.44 -24.37 -1.06
CA THR A 75 1.53 -24.95 -2.40
C THR A 75 0.25 -24.74 -3.21
N LYS A 76 -0.92 -24.90 -2.57
CA LYS A 76 -2.21 -24.69 -3.25
C LYS A 76 -2.42 -23.22 -3.65
N LEU A 77 -2.08 -22.28 -2.78
CA LEU A 77 -2.20 -20.84 -3.07
C LEU A 77 -1.25 -20.42 -4.19
N ASN A 78 0.02 -20.85 -4.14
CA ASN A 78 0.97 -20.56 -5.21
C ASN A 78 0.49 -21.10 -6.56
N LYS A 79 0.02 -22.35 -6.61
CA LYS A 79 -0.54 -22.93 -7.85
C LYS A 79 -1.76 -22.16 -8.35
N ALA A 80 -2.63 -21.70 -7.45
CA ALA A 80 -3.79 -20.89 -7.81
C ALA A 80 -3.37 -19.52 -8.37
N ILE A 81 -2.39 -18.86 -7.76
CA ILE A 81 -1.83 -17.59 -8.24
C ILE A 81 -1.24 -17.75 -9.64
N ASP A 82 -0.48 -18.82 -9.88
CA ASP A 82 0.11 -19.10 -11.20
C ASP A 82 -0.98 -19.32 -12.25
N ALA A 83 -2.05 -20.05 -11.91
CA ALA A 83 -3.17 -20.28 -12.81
C ALA A 83 -3.91 -18.98 -13.19
N VAL A 84 -4.25 -18.12 -12.21
CA VAL A 84 -4.96 -16.86 -12.49
C VAL A 84 -4.08 -15.82 -13.20
N LYS A 85 -2.76 -15.95 -13.11
CA LYS A 85 -1.83 -15.16 -13.92
C LYS A 85 -1.80 -15.66 -15.37
N ALA A 86 -1.74 -16.98 -15.56
CA ALA A 86 -1.67 -17.59 -16.88
C ALA A 86 -2.96 -17.41 -17.70
N ASP A 87 -4.13 -17.39 -17.05
CA ASP A 87 -5.42 -17.24 -17.71
C ASP A 87 -5.89 -15.77 -17.89
N GLY A 88 -5.10 -14.80 -17.41
CA GLY A 88 -5.40 -13.37 -17.54
C GLY A 88 -6.36 -12.82 -16.48
N THR A 89 -6.90 -13.65 -15.58
CA THR A 89 -7.78 -13.21 -14.49
C THR A 89 -7.08 -12.18 -13.59
N TYR A 90 -5.80 -12.40 -13.28
CA TYR A 90 -4.99 -11.46 -12.51
C TYR A 90 -4.93 -10.09 -13.19
N GLN A 91 -4.68 -10.05 -14.50
CA GLN A 91 -4.59 -8.81 -15.26
C GLN A 91 -5.93 -8.07 -15.23
N ALA A 92 -7.05 -8.77 -15.47
CA ALA A 92 -8.38 -8.19 -15.42
C ALA A 92 -8.72 -7.59 -14.04
N ILE A 93 -8.29 -8.22 -12.95
CA ILE A 93 -8.43 -7.68 -11.59
C ILE A 93 -7.56 -6.44 -11.41
N ASN A 94 -6.30 -6.49 -11.86
CA ASN A 94 -5.37 -5.37 -11.77
C ASN A 94 -5.91 -4.14 -12.52
N ASP A 95 -6.35 -4.30 -13.76
CA ASP A 95 -6.85 -3.21 -14.60
C ASP A 95 -8.10 -2.56 -14.01
N LYS A 96 -8.94 -3.34 -13.31
CA LYS A 96 -10.14 -2.83 -12.64
C LYS A 96 -9.81 -1.91 -11.46
N TRP A 97 -8.82 -2.26 -10.65
CA TRP A 97 -8.55 -1.58 -9.38
C TRP A 97 -7.38 -0.59 -9.44
N PHE A 98 -6.46 -0.79 -10.37
CA PHE A 98 -5.29 0.07 -10.59
C PHE A 98 -5.17 0.50 -12.06
N PRO A 99 -6.23 1.09 -12.66
CA PRO A 99 -6.09 1.72 -13.96
C PRO A 99 -5.12 2.89 -13.80
N GLN A 100 -3.98 2.82 -14.48
CA GLN A 100 -2.97 3.89 -14.52
C GLN A 100 -3.54 5.14 -15.20
#